data_AF-A0ABD5U0Q1-F1
#
_entry.id   AF-A0ABD5U0Q1-F1
#
_cell.length_a   1.000
_cell.length_b   1.000
_cell.length_c   1.000
_cell.angle_alpha   90.00
_cell.angle_beta   90.00
_cell.angle_gamma   90.00
#
_symmetry.space_group_name_H-M   'P 1'
#
loop_
_entity.id
_entity.type
_entity.pdbx_description
1 polymer ?
#
loop_
_entity_poly.entity_id
_entity_poly.type
_entity_poly.pdbx_seq_one_letter_code
_entity_poly.pdbx_strand_id
1 'polypeptide(L)'
;MSTNSTLRFSSRELRDLLVAWVALGLAFAIFFAGGGQRALANVVGGGVAGPFLVSLLTAGVGFLLHELAHKVVAVRYGQVAEFRADYGMLFLAIMSAMVGFIFAAPGAVYHRGRLTDRQHGLIALAGPVTNLLLAAVFVPVFVGGVTLGSSFLSLLGSRGVVINLFLAAFNMLPFGSLDGKTVFGWSKLAFLAVFVPSVLLTAGAFLFGLGF
;
A
#
# COMPACT_ATOMS: atom_id res chain seq x y z
N MET A 1 -17.44 -23.77 -20.50
CA MET A 1 -16.35 -24.30 -19.65
C MET A 1 -16.13 -23.34 -18.50
N SER A 2 -16.59 -23.68 -17.29
CA SER A 2 -16.23 -22.94 -16.07
C SER A 2 -14.81 -23.32 -15.69
N THR A 3 -13.83 -22.47 -15.96
CA THR A 3 -12.52 -22.59 -15.34
C THR A 3 -12.66 -22.09 -13.91
N ASN A 4 -12.89 -23.01 -12.96
CA ASN A 4 -12.77 -22.73 -11.53
C ASN A 4 -11.33 -22.30 -11.25
N SER A 5 -11.06 -21.00 -11.39
CA SER A 5 -9.77 -20.40 -11.08
C SER A 5 -9.64 -20.44 -9.57
N THR A 6 -8.72 -21.26 -9.09
CA THR A 6 -8.44 -21.40 -7.66
C THR A 6 -7.36 -20.41 -7.27
N LEU A 7 -7.45 -19.84 -6.07
CA LEU A 7 -6.41 -18.97 -5.53
C LEU A 7 -5.15 -19.81 -5.32
N ARG A 8 -4.10 -19.55 -6.10
CA ARG A 8 -2.81 -20.26 -6.04
C ARG A 8 -1.67 -19.26 -6.07
N PHE A 9 -0.60 -19.54 -5.35
CA PHE A 9 0.61 -18.72 -5.34
C PHE A 9 1.78 -19.51 -5.88
N SER A 10 2.52 -18.92 -6.81
CA SER A 10 3.76 -19.52 -7.31
C SER A 10 4.90 -19.24 -6.32
N SER A 11 5.95 -20.06 -6.32
CA SER A 11 7.14 -19.79 -5.50
C SER A 11 7.81 -18.46 -5.88
N ARG A 12 7.71 -18.07 -7.17
CA ARG A 12 8.20 -16.77 -7.64
C ARG A 12 7.38 -15.64 -7.05
N GLU A 13 6.06 -15.73 -7.10
CA GLU A 13 5.16 -14.71 -6.56
C GLU A 13 5.34 -14.51 -5.06
N LEU A 14 5.46 -15.59 -4.29
CA LEU A 14 5.74 -15.49 -2.85
C LEU A 14 7.07 -14.79 -2.58
N ARG A 15 8.10 -15.07 -3.38
CA ARG A 15 9.40 -14.39 -3.29
C ARG A 15 9.26 -12.90 -3.64
N ASP A 16 8.58 -12.59 -4.73
CA ASP A 16 8.39 -11.22 -5.19
C ASP A 16 7.57 -10.40 -4.18
N LEU A 17 6.51 -10.98 -3.60
CA LEU A 17 5.74 -10.38 -2.49
C LEU A 17 6.62 -10.14 -1.26
N LEU A 18 7.43 -11.13 -0.86
CA LEU A 18 8.34 -10.99 0.28
C LEU A 18 9.38 -9.89 0.06
N VAL A 19 10.00 -9.84 -1.13
CA VAL A 19 10.98 -8.80 -1.47
C VAL A 19 10.33 -7.43 -1.49
N ALA A 20 9.16 -7.29 -2.12
CA ALA A 20 8.43 -6.02 -2.16
C ALA A 20 7.99 -5.58 -0.76
N TRP A 21 7.55 -6.51 0.09
CA TRP A 21 7.18 -6.24 1.48
C TRP A 21 8.34 -5.65 2.28
N VAL A 22 9.51 -6.31 2.23
CA VAL A 22 10.71 -5.86 2.93
C VAL A 22 11.24 -4.55 2.37
N ALA A 23 11.31 -4.42 1.04
CA ALA A 23 11.82 -3.23 0.38
C ALA A 23 10.96 -1.98 0.65
N LEU A 24 9.63 -2.10 0.59
CA LEU A 24 8.72 -1.01 0.94
C LEU A 24 8.75 -0.71 2.44
N GLY A 25 8.80 -1.73 3.30
CA GLY A 25 9.00 -1.52 4.74
C GLY A 25 10.25 -0.69 5.02
N LEU A 26 11.35 -0.99 4.32
CA LEU A 26 12.61 -0.24 4.43
C LEU A 26 12.45 1.19 3.90
N ALA A 27 11.92 1.37 2.69
CA ALA A 27 11.73 2.67 2.07
C ALA A 27 10.86 3.60 2.95
N PHE A 28 9.74 3.11 3.49
CA PHE A 28 8.91 3.89 4.39
C PHE A 28 9.59 4.19 5.73
N ALA A 29 10.36 3.25 6.29
CA ALA A 29 11.11 3.49 7.53
C ALA A 29 12.12 4.63 7.37
N ILE A 30 12.83 4.65 6.24
CA ILE A 30 13.74 5.73 5.86
C ILE A 30 12.99 7.06 5.68
N PHE A 31 11.88 7.04 4.94
CA PHE A 31 11.10 8.24 4.66
C PHE A 31 10.61 8.90 5.96
N PHE A 32 10.02 8.12 6.86
CA PHE A 32 9.55 8.62 8.17
C PHE A 32 10.69 9.00 9.12
N ALA A 33 11.90 8.47 8.94
CA ALA A 33 13.07 8.98 9.65
C ALA A 33 13.50 10.39 9.16
N GLY A 34 12.93 10.88 8.05
CA GLY A 34 13.28 12.15 7.43
C GLY A 34 14.43 12.04 6.43
N GLY A 35 14.60 10.88 5.79
CA GLY A 35 15.60 10.63 4.76
C GLY A 35 16.84 9.88 5.25
N GLY A 36 17.75 9.59 4.33
CA GLY A 36 18.87 8.67 4.53
C GLY A 36 19.85 9.10 5.62
N GLN A 37 20.18 10.40 5.67
CA GLN A 37 21.11 10.91 6.69
C GLN A 37 20.58 10.70 8.11
N ARG A 38 19.29 10.96 8.33
CA ARG A 38 18.64 10.76 9.63
C ARG A 38 18.41 9.28 9.93
N ALA A 39 18.05 8.49 8.92
CA ALA A 39 17.95 7.03 9.05
C ALA A 39 19.29 6.41 9.50
N LEU A 40 20.41 6.82 8.89
CA LEU A 40 21.75 6.37 9.28
C LEU A 40 22.13 6.81 10.70
N ALA A 41 21.82 8.05 11.08
CA ALA A 41 22.05 8.52 12.45
C ALA A 41 21.27 7.68 13.48
N ASN A 42 20.01 7.33 13.18
CA ASN A 42 19.21 6.44 14.01
C ASN A 42 19.80 5.03 14.09
N VAL A 43 20.46 4.55 13.02
CA VAL A 43 21.17 3.27 13.01
C VAL A 43 22.38 3.28 13.92
N VAL A 44 23.23 4.30 13.81
CA VAL A 44 24.41 4.43 14.67
C VAL A 44 24.01 4.61 16.14
N GLY A 45 22.89 5.26 16.40
CA GLY A 45 22.29 5.39 17.73
C GLY A 45 21.52 4.17 18.25
N GLY A 46 21.46 3.06 17.50
CA GLY A 46 20.82 1.79 17.92
C GLY A 46 19.29 1.69 17.74
N GLY A 47 18.66 2.65 17.05
CA GLY A 47 17.20 2.84 17.01
C GLY A 47 16.46 2.35 15.76
N VAL A 48 16.99 1.41 14.98
CA VAL A 48 16.42 1.05 13.65
C VAL A 48 15.26 0.06 13.72
N ALA A 49 15.30 -0.86 14.68
CA ALA A 49 14.39 -1.99 14.72
C ALA A 49 12.93 -1.54 14.91
N GLY A 50 12.68 -0.54 15.76
CA GLY A 50 11.35 0.00 16.01
C GLY A 50 10.70 0.63 14.77
N PRO A 51 11.32 1.67 14.16
CA PRO A 51 10.79 2.29 12.95
C PRO A 51 10.61 1.31 11.79
N PHE A 52 11.57 0.41 11.56
CA PHE A 52 11.48 -0.59 10.52
C PHE A 52 10.34 -1.59 10.77
N LEU A 53 10.19 -2.08 12.01
CA LEU A 53 9.09 -2.96 12.38
C LEU A 53 7.73 -2.28 12.17
N VAL A 54 7.59 -1.03 12.61
CA VAL A 54 6.36 -0.27 12.40
C VAL A 54 6.07 -0.12 10.90
N SER A 55 7.06 0.18 10.06
CA SER A 55 6.86 0.29 8.62
C SER A 55 6.53 -1.05 7.95
N LEU A 56 7.11 -2.16 8.39
CA LEU A 56 6.72 -3.50 7.91
C LEU A 56 5.27 -3.84 8.23
N LEU A 57 4.82 -3.52 9.46
CA LEU A 57 3.47 -3.80 9.94
C LEU A 57 2.40 -2.85 9.37
N THR A 58 2.82 -1.71 8.82
CA THR A 58 1.91 -0.69 8.26
C THR A 58 1.99 -0.64 6.75
N ALA A 59 3.01 0.02 6.19
CA ALA A 59 3.22 0.12 4.74
C ALA A 59 3.33 -1.25 4.09
N GLY A 60 4.11 -2.14 4.70
CA GLY A 60 4.34 -3.46 4.18
C GLY A 60 3.08 -4.32 4.10
N VAL A 61 2.34 -4.42 5.22
CA VAL A 61 1.05 -5.12 5.26
C VAL A 61 0.00 -4.45 4.37
N GLY A 62 -0.05 -3.11 4.35
CA GLY A 62 -0.94 -2.34 3.48
C GLY A 62 -0.76 -2.70 2.01
N PHE A 63 0.49 -2.63 1.54
CA PHE A 63 0.86 -3.08 0.20
C PHE A 63 0.52 -4.55 -0.08
N LEU A 64 0.88 -5.47 0.82
CA LEU A 64 0.63 -6.90 0.61
C LEU A 64 -0.87 -7.20 0.45
N LEU A 65 -1.70 -6.61 1.30
CA LEU A 65 -3.14 -6.80 1.26
C LEU A 65 -3.78 -6.10 0.06
N HIS A 66 -3.23 -4.96 -0.36
CA HIS A 66 -3.62 -4.26 -1.59
C HIS A 66 -3.44 -5.14 -2.83
N GLU A 67 -2.24 -5.67 -3.06
CA GLU A 67 -1.96 -6.56 -4.20
C GLU A 67 -2.76 -7.86 -4.13
N LEU A 68 -2.88 -8.42 -2.92
CA LEU A 68 -3.70 -9.61 -2.70
C LEU A 68 -5.16 -9.34 -3.03
N ALA A 69 -5.70 -8.15 -2.74
CA ALA A 69 -7.07 -7.79 -3.07
C ALA A 69 -7.30 -7.78 -4.59
N HIS A 70 -6.39 -7.17 -5.37
CA HIS A 70 -6.46 -7.25 -6.84
C HIS A 70 -6.50 -8.70 -7.32
N LYS A 71 -5.60 -9.53 -6.81
CA LYS A 71 -5.53 -10.95 -7.17
C LYS A 71 -6.80 -11.71 -6.80
N VAL A 72 -7.29 -11.55 -5.57
CA VAL A 72 -8.50 -12.24 -5.09
C VAL A 72 -9.70 -11.89 -5.96
N VAL A 73 -9.88 -10.60 -6.29
CA VAL A 73 -10.99 -10.17 -7.15
C VAL A 73 -10.81 -10.66 -8.58
N ALA A 74 -9.59 -10.66 -9.12
CA ALA A 74 -9.31 -11.20 -10.45
C ALA A 74 -9.63 -12.70 -10.55
N VAL A 75 -9.22 -13.48 -9.54
CA VAL A 75 -9.51 -14.93 -9.46
C VAL A 75 -11.02 -15.18 -9.33
N ARG A 76 -11.75 -14.35 -8.57
CA ARG A 76 -13.22 -14.42 -8.51
C ARG A 76 -13.91 -14.18 -9.86
N TYR A 77 -13.28 -13.42 -10.76
CA TYR A 77 -13.72 -13.27 -12.15
C TYR A 77 -13.13 -14.31 -13.12
N GLY A 78 -12.62 -15.42 -12.59
CA GLY A 78 -12.12 -16.53 -13.40
C GLY A 78 -10.79 -16.25 -14.10
N GLN A 79 -10.03 -15.24 -13.65
CA GLN A 79 -8.70 -14.96 -14.19
C GLN A 79 -7.63 -15.77 -13.47
N VAL A 80 -6.57 -16.12 -14.21
CA VAL A 80 -5.30 -16.52 -13.60
C VAL A 80 -4.49 -15.26 -13.32
N ALA A 81 -4.18 -15.00 -12.05
CA ALA A 81 -3.51 -13.78 -11.61
C ALA A 81 -2.26 -14.09 -10.78
N GLU A 82 -1.18 -13.34 -11.01
CA GLU A 82 0.12 -13.49 -10.33
C GLU A 82 0.75 -12.11 -10.10
N PHE A 83 1.09 -11.79 -8.85
CA PHE A 83 1.91 -10.62 -8.54
C PHE A 83 3.35 -10.81 -9.03
N ARG A 84 3.93 -9.78 -9.64
CA ARG A 84 5.35 -9.72 -10.01
C ARG A 84 5.93 -8.40 -9.57
N ALA A 85 7.03 -8.48 -8.82
CA ALA A 85 7.77 -7.31 -8.37
C ALA A 85 8.56 -6.70 -9.54
N ASP A 86 8.59 -5.37 -9.57
CA ASP A 86 9.53 -4.60 -10.38
C ASP A 86 10.71 -4.18 -9.50
N TYR A 87 11.82 -4.90 -9.64
CA TYR A 87 13.01 -4.68 -8.82
C TYR A 87 13.66 -3.31 -9.07
N GLY A 88 13.51 -2.74 -10.28
CA GLY A 88 14.01 -1.40 -10.60
C GLY A 88 13.21 -0.33 -9.87
N MET A 89 11.89 -0.48 -9.83
CA MET A 89 11.01 0.44 -9.11
C MET A 89 11.08 0.27 -7.60
N LEU A 90 11.32 -0.95 -7.08
CA LEU A 90 11.65 -1.16 -5.67
C LEU A 90 12.96 -0.49 -5.27
N PHE A 91 13.99 -0.58 -6.12
CA PHE A 91 15.23 0.18 -5.93
C PHE A 91 14.97 1.68 -5.93
N LEU A 92 14.19 2.19 -6.89
CA LEU A 92 13.81 3.59 -6.97
C LEU A 92 13.07 4.05 -5.71
N ALA A 93 12.17 3.23 -5.14
CA ALA A 93 11.44 3.54 -3.91
C ALA A 93 12.38 3.75 -2.72
N ILE A 94 13.41 2.90 -2.58
CA ILE A 94 14.42 3.04 -1.53
C ILE A 94 15.28 4.28 -1.78
N MET A 95 15.74 4.50 -3.01
CA MET A 95 16.58 5.64 -3.36
C MET A 95 15.85 6.98 -3.25
N SER A 96 14.57 7.03 -3.62
CA SER A 96 13.76 8.22 -3.41
C SER A 96 13.63 8.49 -1.91
N ALA A 97 13.39 7.44 -1.10
CA ALA A 97 13.24 7.59 0.34
C ALA A 97 14.52 8.16 0.97
N MET A 98 15.71 7.77 0.47
CA MET A 98 16.99 8.34 0.90
C MET A 98 17.05 9.86 0.76
N VAL A 99 16.44 10.42 -0.28
CA VAL A 99 16.38 11.88 -0.50
C VAL A 99 15.17 12.55 0.16
N GLY A 100 14.40 11.81 0.96
CA GLY A 100 13.25 12.33 1.72
C GLY A 100 11.93 12.34 0.96
N PHE A 101 11.83 11.60 -0.16
CA PHE A 101 10.61 11.49 -0.97
C PHE A 101 10.21 10.02 -1.14
N ILE A 102 8.92 9.68 -1.24
CA ILE A 102 8.51 8.29 -1.45
C ILE A 102 7.82 8.11 -2.80
N PHE A 103 8.42 7.29 -3.66
CA PHE A 103 7.80 6.82 -4.89
C PHE A 103 7.62 5.30 -4.81
N ALA A 104 6.41 4.84 -4.49
CA ALA A 104 6.12 3.42 -4.29
C ALA A 104 5.35 2.84 -5.48
N ALA A 105 6.07 2.22 -6.42
CA ALA A 105 5.50 1.45 -7.54
C ALA A 105 6.13 0.05 -7.60
N PRO A 106 5.85 -0.81 -6.62
CA PRO A 106 6.62 -2.04 -6.34
C PRO A 106 6.48 -3.16 -7.37
N GLY A 107 5.47 -3.11 -8.22
CA GLY A 107 5.11 -4.17 -9.15
C GLY A 107 3.65 -4.08 -9.56
N ALA A 108 3.11 -5.16 -10.13
CA ALA A 108 1.70 -5.25 -10.46
C ALA A 108 1.22 -6.72 -10.45
N VAL A 109 -0.09 -6.91 -10.24
CA VAL A 109 -0.76 -8.19 -10.48
C VAL A 109 -1.07 -8.35 -11.96
N TYR A 110 -0.39 -9.29 -12.61
CA TYR A 110 -0.67 -9.66 -13.99
C TYR A 110 -1.79 -10.69 -14.01
N HIS A 111 -2.87 -10.40 -14.74
CA HIS A 111 -3.98 -11.33 -14.92
C HIS A 111 -4.20 -11.68 -16.39
N ARG A 112 -4.59 -12.94 -16.65
CA ARG A 112 -4.86 -13.47 -17.99
C ARG A 112 -6.28 -14.03 -18.08
N GLY A 113 -6.98 -13.62 -19.13
CA GLY A 113 -8.36 -13.99 -19.43
C GLY A 113 -9.11 -12.84 -20.08
N ARG A 114 -10.39 -13.06 -20.41
CA ARG A 114 -11.27 -12.00 -20.92
C ARG A 114 -11.98 -11.35 -19.74
N LEU A 115 -11.96 -10.01 -19.70
CA LEU A 115 -12.64 -9.19 -18.69
C LEU A 115 -13.53 -8.18 -19.40
N THR A 116 -14.68 -7.89 -18.81
CA THR A 116 -15.44 -6.68 -19.15
C THR A 116 -14.78 -5.45 -18.50
N ASP A 117 -15.03 -4.26 -19.04
CA ASP A 117 -14.52 -3.01 -18.46
C ASP A 117 -14.90 -2.87 -16.98
N ARG A 118 -16.10 -3.32 -16.62
CA ARG A 118 -16.56 -3.36 -15.23
C ARG A 118 -15.73 -4.28 -14.35
N GLN A 119 -15.43 -5.50 -14.82
CA GLN A 119 -14.63 -6.42 -14.03
C GLN A 119 -13.20 -5.90 -13.87
N HIS A 120 -12.62 -5.34 -14.92
CA HIS A 120 -11.29 -4.74 -14.88
C HIS A 120 -11.23 -3.55 -13.91
N GLY A 121 -12.23 -2.66 -13.97
CA GLY A 121 -12.37 -1.56 -13.03
C GLY A 121 -12.58 -2.01 -11.57
N LEU A 122 -13.35 -3.07 -11.33
CA LEU A 122 -13.53 -3.62 -9.98
C LEU A 122 -12.28 -4.31 -9.44
N ILE A 123 -11.48 -4.96 -10.29
CA ILE A 123 -10.16 -5.50 -9.92
C ILE A 123 -9.25 -4.34 -9.48
N ALA A 124 -9.12 -3.29 -10.28
CA ALA A 124 -8.31 -2.13 -9.95
C ALA A 124 -8.81 -1.39 -8.69
N LEU A 125 -10.13 -1.32 -8.46
CA LEU A 125 -10.68 -0.67 -7.28
C LEU A 125 -10.41 -1.45 -5.97
N ALA A 126 -10.16 -2.76 -6.05
CA ALA A 126 -10.02 -3.63 -4.88
C ALA A 126 -8.87 -3.20 -3.96
N GLY A 127 -7.70 -2.90 -4.54
CA GLY A 127 -6.52 -2.48 -3.78
C GLY A 127 -6.76 -1.18 -2.99
N PRO A 128 -7.15 -0.06 -3.63
CA PRO A 128 -7.42 1.19 -2.93
C PRO A 128 -8.50 1.07 -1.85
N VAL A 129 -9.56 0.30 -2.08
CA VAL A 129 -10.60 0.05 -1.08
C VAL A 129 -10.04 -0.74 0.12
N THR A 130 -9.21 -1.76 -0.12
CA THR A 130 -8.54 -2.49 0.97
C THR A 130 -7.67 -1.57 1.82
N ASN A 131 -6.95 -0.63 1.21
CA ASN A 131 -6.17 0.35 1.96
C ASN A 131 -7.07 1.27 2.80
N LEU A 132 -8.19 1.77 2.28
CA LEU A 132 -9.12 2.57 3.07
C LEU A 132 -9.70 1.78 4.27
N LEU A 133 -10.00 0.50 4.08
CA LEU A 133 -10.44 -0.38 5.17
C LEU A 133 -9.35 -0.58 6.21
N LEU A 134 -8.10 -0.77 5.78
CA LEU A 134 -6.96 -0.88 6.70
C LEU A 134 -6.73 0.42 7.48
N ALA A 135 -6.85 1.58 6.83
CA ALA A 135 -6.79 2.85 7.53
C ALA A 135 -7.85 2.91 8.64
N ALA A 136 -9.09 2.49 8.38
CA ALA A 136 -10.13 2.41 9.39
C ALA A 136 -9.80 1.40 10.52
N VAL A 137 -9.17 0.26 10.21
CA VAL A 137 -8.71 -0.72 11.20
C VAL A 137 -7.58 -0.18 12.08
N PHE A 138 -6.72 0.69 11.56
CA PHE A 138 -5.64 1.29 12.36
C PHE A 138 -6.12 2.42 13.29
N VAL A 139 -7.31 2.99 13.08
CA VAL A 139 -7.91 4.00 13.99
C VAL A 139 -8.08 3.46 15.42
N PRO A 140 -8.74 2.32 15.69
CA PRO A 140 -8.84 1.80 17.05
C PRO A 140 -7.47 1.41 17.63
N VAL A 141 -6.48 1.02 16.81
CA VAL A 141 -5.10 0.79 17.27
C VAL A 141 -4.48 2.10 17.77
N PHE A 142 -4.66 3.20 17.04
CA PHE A 142 -4.19 4.51 17.44
C PHE A 142 -4.87 5.00 18.73
N VAL A 143 -6.20 4.95 18.77
CA VAL A 143 -6.99 5.37 19.93
C VAL A 143 -6.62 4.53 21.15
N GLY A 144 -6.55 3.21 21.01
CA GLY A 144 -6.12 2.29 22.06
C GLY A 144 -4.71 2.58 22.56
N GLY A 145 -3.77 2.89 21.65
CA GLY A 145 -2.42 3.30 22.02
C GLY A 145 -2.41 4.56 22.88
N VAL A 146 -3.18 5.58 22.49
CA VAL A 146 -3.28 6.84 23.26
C VAL A 146 -3.94 6.62 24.61
N THR A 147 -5.06 5.88 24.67
CA THR A 147 -5.80 5.65 25.92
C THR A 147 -5.04 4.77 26.91
N LEU A 148 -4.24 3.82 26.42
CA LEU A 148 -3.41 2.93 27.24
C LEU A 148 -2.01 3.50 27.54
N GLY A 149 -1.65 4.68 27.00
CA GLY A 149 -0.33 5.28 27.18
C GLY A 149 0.81 4.53 26.48
N SER A 150 0.51 3.71 25.46
CA SER A 150 1.51 2.93 24.73
C SER A 150 2.03 3.69 23.51
N SER A 151 3.23 4.24 23.63
CA SER A 151 3.91 4.99 22.55
C SER A 151 4.05 4.17 21.27
N PHE A 152 4.34 2.87 21.39
CA PHE A 152 4.43 1.98 20.24
C PHE A 152 3.10 1.81 19.53
N LEU A 153 2.01 1.55 20.25
CA LEU A 153 0.69 1.37 19.64
C LEU A 153 0.14 2.67 19.04
N SER A 154 0.37 3.81 19.71
CA SER A 154 0.05 5.12 19.16
C SER A 154 0.79 5.37 17.84
N LEU A 155 2.09 5.06 17.80
CA LEU A 155 2.90 5.23 16.59
C LEU A 155 2.49 4.27 15.46
N LEU A 156 2.22 3.01 15.82
CA LEU A 156 1.77 1.97 14.88
C LEU A 156 0.41 2.34 14.27
N GLY A 157 -0.54 2.75 15.11
CA GLY A 157 -1.88 3.15 14.67
C GLY A 157 -1.83 4.42 13.82
N SER A 158 -1.15 5.47 14.27
CA SER A 158 -1.09 6.74 13.51
C SER A 158 -0.42 6.57 12.15
N ARG A 159 0.72 5.86 12.08
CA ARG A 159 1.38 5.53 10.81
C ARG A 159 0.52 4.61 9.94
N GLY A 160 -0.12 3.61 10.54
CA GLY A 160 -1.02 2.71 9.84
C GLY A 160 -2.17 3.44 9.14
N VAL A 161 -2.80 4.42 9.81
CA VAL A 161 -3.82 5.29 9.21
C VAL A 161 -3.24 6.07 8.04
N VAL A 162 -2.19 6.86 8.29
CA VAL A 162 -1.64 7.80 7.31
C VAL A 162 -1.11 7.10 6.06
N ILE A 163 -0.36 6.02 6.24
CA ILE A 163 0.22 5.28 5.13
C ILE A 163 -0.87 4.67 4.26
N ASN A 164 -1.87 4.03 4.84
CA ASN A 164 -2.92 3.39 4.05
C ASN A 164 -3.82 4.42 3.34
N LEU A 165 -4.12 5.55 3.97
CA LEU A 165 -4.79 6.67 3.30
C LEU A 165 -3.95 7.18 2.11
N PHE A 166 -2.65 7.41 2.32
CA PHE A 166 -1.73 7.84 1.27
C PHE A 166 -1.67 6.82 0.12
N LEU A 167 -1.52 5.53 0.40
CA LEU A 167 -1.47 4.49 -0.62
C LEU A 167 -2.79 4.39 -1.41
N ALA A 168 -3.94 4.58 -0.75
CA ALA A 168 -5.24 4.64 -1.43
C ALA A 168 -5.35 5.86 -2.34
N ALA A 169 -4.97 7.05 -1.85
CA ALA A 169 -5.01 8.29 -2.60
C ALA A 169 -4.07 8.26 -3.81
N PHE A 170 -2.82 7.80 -3.61
CA PHE A 170 -1.81 7.72 -4.66
C PHE A 170 -2.21 6.74 -5.76
N ASN A 171 -2.64 5.51 -5.42
CA ASN A 171 -3.07 4.54 -6.43
C ASN A 171 -4.34 4.96 -7.17
N MET A 172 -5.16 5.82 -6.58
CA MET A 172 -6.33 6.38 -7.25
C MET A 172 -6.02 7.59 -8.15
N LEU A 173 -4.76 8.00 -8.34
CA LEU A 173 -4.43 9.01 -9.35
C LEU A 173 -4.67 8.44 -10.77
N PRO A 174 -5.31 9.18 -11.69
CA PRO A 174 -5.68 8.69 -13.02
C PRO A 174 -4.50 8.78 -14.02
N PHE A 175 -3.33 8.25 -13.66
CA PHE A 175 -2.09 8.37 -14.42
C PHE A 175 -1.29 7.07 -14.50
N GLY A 176 -0.50 6.90 -15.56
CA GLY A 176 0.50 5.83 -15.66
C GLY A 176 -0.12 4.43 -15.62
N SER A 177 0.39 3.60 -14.70
CA SER A 177 -0.05 2.24 -14.40
C SER A 177 -0.86 2.14 -13.10
N LEU A 178 -1.25 3.26 -12.50
CA LEU A 178 -1.98 3.30 -11.24
C LEU A 178 -3.44 2.86 -11.44
N ASP A 179 -4.03 2.27 -10.39
CA ASP A 179 -5.39 1.72 -10.41
C ASP A 179 -6.45 2.73 -10.84
N GLY A 180 -6.30 3.97 -10.36
CA GLY A 180 -7.22 5.08 -10.60
C GLY A 180 -7.43 5.34 -12.09
N LYS A 181 -6.44 5.08 -12.94
CA LYS A 181 -6.57 5.21 -14.40
C LYS A 181 -7.58 4.21 -14.95
N THR A 182 -7.50 2.95 -14.52
CA THR A 182 -8.41 1.88 -14.92
C THR A 182 -9.82 2.12 -14.35
N VAL A 183 -9.92 2.52 -13.08
CA VAL A 183 -11.20 2.84 -12.44
C VAL A 183 -11.87 4.04 -13.12
N PHE A 184 -11.11 5.10 -13.44
CA PHE A 184 -11.63 6.28 -14.14
C PHE A 184 -12.13 5.94 -15.55
N GLY A 185 -11.40 5.08 -16.27
CA GLY A 185 -11.79 4.61 -17.59
C GLY A 185 -13.11 3.83 -17.59
N TRP A 186 -13.36 3.05 -16.53
CA TRP A 186 -14.61 2.30 -16.37
C TRP A 186 -15.76 3.15 -15.82
N SER A 187 -15.56 3.87 -14.70
CA SER A 187 -16.61 4.63 -14.03
C SER A 187 -16.05 5.84 -13.29
N LYS A 188 -16.29 7.04 -13.84
CA LYS A 188 -15.94 8.32 -13.20
C LYS A 188 -16.60 8.50 -11.83
N LEU A 189 -17.80 7.97 -11.64
CA LEU A 189 -18.50 8.03 -10.36
C LEU A 189 -17.80 7.16 -9.31
N ALA A 190 -17.49 5.91 -9.64
CA ALA A 190 -16.74 5.02 -8.73
C ALA A 190 -15.36 5.60 -8.41
N PHE A 191 -14.71 6.18 -9.42
CA PHE A 191 -13.45 6.89 -9.24
C PHE A 191 -13.56 8.03 -8.23
N LEU A 192 -14.49 8.96 -8.43
CA LEU A 192 -14.65 10.11 -7.53
C LEU A 192 -15.05 9.69 -6.11
N ALA A 193 -15.91 8.67 -5.99
CA ALA A 193 -16.37 8.16 -4.71
C ALA A 193 -15.24 7.58 -3.84
N VAL A 194 -14.15 7.11 -4.43
CA VAL A 194 -12.99 6.59 -3.68
C VAL A 194 -11.85 7.60 -3.64
N PHE A 195 -11.56 8.28 -4.75
CA PHE A 195 -10.45 9.23 -4.84
C PHE A 195 -10.65 10.44 -3.93
N VAL A 196 -11.85 11.06 -3.93
CA VAL A 196 -12.10 12.28 -3.16
C VAL A 196 -11.97 12.04 -1.66
N PRO A 197 -12.63 11.02 -1.05
CA PRO A 197 -12.41 10.72 0.36
C PRO A 197 -10.96 10.36 0.67
N SER A 198 -10.29 9.58 -0.19
CA SER A 198 -8.89 9.21 0.03
C SER A 198 -7.99 10.45 0.13
N VAL A 199 -8.13 11.40 -0.80
CA VAL A 199 -7.34 12.64 -0.80
C VAL A 199 -7.69 13.53 0.39
N LEU A 200 -8.98 13.75 0.67
CA LEU A 200 -9.40 14.62 1.78
C LEU A 200 -8.95 14.08 3.14
N LEU A 201 -9.11 12.77 3.37
CA LEU A 201 -8.66 12.13 4.61
C LEU A 201 -7.13 12.14 4.72
N THR A 202 -6.42 11.89 3.62
CA THR A 202 -4.95 11.99 3.59
C THR A 202 -4.51 13.41 3.95
N ALA A 203 -5.03 14.42 3.26
CA ALA A 203 -4.70 15.82 3.51
C ALA A 203 -5.03 16.24 4.94
N GLY A 204 -6.21 15.86 5.45
CA GLY A 204 -6.60 16.11 6.84
C GLY A 204 -5.60 15.50 7.82
N ALA A 205 -5.24 14.23 7.64
CA ALA A 205 -4.27 13.55 8.50
C ALA A 205 -2.92 14.28 8.54
N PHE A 206 -2.41 14.74 7.39
CA PHE A 206 -1.17 15.53 7.33
C PHE A 206 -1.30 16.91 7.98
N LEU A 207 -2.42 17.62 7.77
CA LEU A 207 -2.65 18.95 8.35
C LEU A 207 -2.73 18.91 9.88
N PHE A 208 -3.28 17.84 10.45
CA PHE A 208 -3.32 17.62 11.89
C PHE A 208 -2.04 16.95 12.44
N GLY A 209 -1.01 16.73 11.62
CA GLY A 209 0.26 16.15 12.05
C GLY A 209 0.16 14.68 12.46
N LEU A 210 -0.87 13.94 12.02
CA LEU A 210 -0.99 12.53 12.33
C LEU A 210 0.15 11.76 11.65
N GLY A 211 0.83 10.88 12.40
CA GLY A 211 1.86 9.98 11.89
C GLY A 211 3.29 10.55 11.80
N PHE A 212 3.50 11.79 12.24
CA PHE A 212 4.81 12.46 12.29
C PHE A 212 5.19 12.89 13.71
#